data_AF-D1FQF5-F1
#
_entry.id   AF-D1FQF5-F1
#
_cell.length_a   1.000
_cell.length_b   1.000
_cell.length_c   1.000
_cell.angle_alpha   90.00
_cell.angle_beta   90.00
_cell.angle_gamma   90.00
#
_symmetry.space_group_name_H-M   'P 1'
#
loop_
_entity.id
_entity.type
_entity.pdbx_description
1 polymer ?
#
loop_
_entity_poly.entity_id
_entity_poly.type
_entity_poly.pdbx_seq_one_letter_code
_entity_poly.pdbx_strand_id
1 'polypeptide(L)'
;IYSPAVWQHSRTSNQVKFCLNTYDYCNKTNNVRTRAKVFEKKGETRYGGPDVLLNGNGKHLGCGEITLVGGDGRNTIICANFRKNWTEGMCRIHGVAVAYTFSFYENMYVYKRN
;
A
#
# COMPACT_ATOMS: atom_id res chain seq x y z
N ILE A 1 14.51 -5.44 -9.32
CA ILE A 1 13.55 -4.57 -8.60
C ILE A 1 12.22 -5.29 -8.58
N TYR A 2 11.63 -5.54 -7.41
CA TYR A 2 10.31 -6.16 -7.32
C TYR A 2 9.22 -5.09 -7.21
N SER A 3 8.16 -5.23 -8.01
CA SER A 3 7.00 -4.34 -8.06
C SER A 3 5.74 -5.17 -7.76
N PRO A 4 5.21 -5.14 -6.53
CA PRO A 4 3.99 -5.89 -6.23
C PRO A 4 2.82 -5.39 -7.07
N ALA A 5 1.90 -6.31 -7.34
CA ALA A 5 0.68 -5.96 -8.04
C ALA A 5 -0.20 -5.08 -7.14
N VAL A 6 -0.64 -3.95 -7.70
CA VAL A 6 -1.58 -3.02 -7.08
C VAL A 6 -2.90 -3.15 -7.79
N TRP A 7 -3.96 -3.42 -7.04
CA TRP A 7 -5.30 -3.69 -7.56
C TRP A 7 -6.28 -2.67 -7.01
N GLN A 8 -6.97 -1.95 -7.88
CA GLN A 8 -8.10 -1.13 -7.42
C GLN A 8 -9.23 -2.06 -6.97
N HIS A 9 -9.63 -1.96 -5.71
CA HIS A 9 -10.66 -2.85 -5.16
C HIS A 9 -12.01 -2.15 -4.98
N SER A 10 -12.04 -0.81 -4.89
CA SER A 10 -13.28 -0.05 -4.84
C SER A 10 -13.07 1.41 -5.23
N ARG A 11 -14.14 2.06 -5.70
CA ARG A 11 -14.15 3.46 -6.10
C ARG A 11 -15.52 4.08 -5.82
N THR A 12 -15.51 5.28 -5.25
CA THR A 12 -16.66 6.19 -5.15
C THR A 12 -16.37 7.44 -5.98
N SER A 13 -17.29 8.42 -5.98
CA SER A 13 -17.11 9.70 -6.69
C SER A 13 -15.88 10.49 -6.24
N ASN A 14 -15.46 10.35 -4.98
CA ASN A 14 -14.38 11.14 -4.38
C ASN A 14 -13.23 10.31 -3.80
N GLN A 15 -13.30 8.98 -3.86
CA GLN A 15 -12.34 8.10 -3.22
C GLN A 15 -12.05 6.87 -4.07
N VAL A 16 -10.78 6.49 -4.15
CA VAL A 16 -10.32 5.24 -4.74
C VAL A 16 -9.55 4.46 -3.69
N LYS A 17 -9.83 3.16 -3.58
CA LYS A 17 -9.08 2.26 -2.70
C LYS A 17 -8.37 1.19 -3.50
N PHE A 18 -7.11 0.98 -3.15
CA PHE A 18 -6.23 -0.02 -3.74
C PHE A 18 -5.80 -1.02 -2.68
N CYS A 19 -5.66 -2.27 -3.10
CA CYS A 19 -4.96 -3.31 -2.37
C CYS A 19 -3.59 -3.49 -3.01
N LEU A 20 -2.56 -3.58 -2.19
CA LEU A 20 -1.21 -3.94 -2.62
C LEU A 20 -0.88 -5.33 -2.09
N ASN A 21 -0.65 -6.25 -3.03
CA ASN A 21 -0.30 -7.61 -2.72
C ASN A 21 1.21 -7.77 -2.79
N THR A 22 1.86 -7.67 -1.63
CA THR A 22 3.24 -8.14 -1.50
C THR A 22 3.33 -9.66 -1.59
N TYR A 23 2.22 -10.39 -1.34
CA TYR A 23 2.14 -11.84 -1.42
C TYR A 23 0.75 -12.29 -1.89
N ASP A 24 0.67 -13.45 -2.55
CA ASP A 24 -0.55 -13.96 -3.18
C ASP A 24 -1.74 -14.18 -2.21
N TYR A 25 -1.46 -14.42 -0.92
CA TYR A 25 -2.52 -14.67 0.07
C TYR A 25 -3.36 -13.44 0.40
N CYS A 26 -2.86 -12.24 0.09
CA CYS A 26 -3.54 -10.97 0.33
C CYS A 26 -4.87 -10.87 -0.42
N ASN A 27 -5.03 -11.58 -1.53
CA ASN A 27 -6.26 -11.68 -2.30
C ASN A 27 -7.32 -12.60 -1.68
N LYS A 28 -6.94 -13.49 -0.75
CA LYS A 28 -7.79 -14.61 -0.31
C LYS A 28 -8.30 -14.46 1.13
N THR A 29 -7.91 -13.40 1.84
CA THR A 29 -8.18 -13.30 3.28
C THR A 29 -8.71 -11.91 3.69
N ASN A 30 -10.02 -11.83 3.97
CA ASN A 30 -10.61 -10.69 4.70
C ASN A 30 -9.96 -10.47 6.09
N ASN A 31 -9.28 -11.49 6.60
CA ASN A 31 -8.57 -11.51 7.88
C ASN A 31 -7.26 -10.70 7.92
N VAL A 32 -6.83 -10.07 6.83
CA VAL A 32 -5.61 -9.25 6.90
C VAL A 32 -5.88 -7.92 7.62
N ARG A 33 -7.10 -7.38 7.48
CA ARG A 33 -7.55 -6.14 8.13
C ARG A 33 -7.71 -6.26 9.65
N THR A 34 -7.78 -7.47 10.18
CA THR A 34 -7.95 -7.73 11.63
C THR A 34 -6.62 -7.81 12.38
N ARG A 35 -5.49 -7.59 11.68
CA ARG A 35 -4.14 -7.74 12.23
C ARG A 35 -3.54 -6.39 12.63
N ALA A 36 -2.44 -6.46 13.39
CA ALA A 36 -1.67 -5.29 13.79
C ALA A 36 -1.13 -4.56 12.54
N LYS A 37 -1.42 -3.27 12.48
CA LYS A 37 -0.86 -2.37 11.47
C LYS A 37 0.61 -2.12 11.79
N VAL A 38 1.49 -2.40 10.83
CA VAL A 38 2.95 -2.22 10.98
C VAL A 38 3.42 -0.87 10.45
N PHE A 39 2.65 -0.26 9.56
CA PHE A 39 2.96 1.04 8.99
C PHE A 39 1.67 1.77 8.64
N GLU A 40 1.62 3.05 8.99
CA GLU A 40 0.62 3.99 8.48
C GLU A 40 1.31 5.26 8.02
N LYS A 41 0.95 5.75 6.83
CA LYS A 41 1.37 7.07 6.37
C LYS A 41 0.21 7.80 5.72
N LYS A 42 -0.02 9.03 6.18
CA LYS A 42 -0.99 9.97 5.61
C LYS A 42 -0.25 11.16 5.00
N GLY A 43 -0.87 11.78 4.00
CA GLY A 43 -0.35 12.99 3.38
C GLY A 43 -1.24 13.47 2.25
N GLU A 44 -0.76 14.46 1.52
CA GLU A 44 -1.45 15.06 0.38
C GLU A 44 -0.47 15.33 -0.77
N THR A 45 -0.94 15.17 -2.00
CA THR A 45 -0.18 15.53 -3.20
C THR A 45 -0.48 16.98 -3.56
N ARG A 46 0.53 17.87 -3.60
CA ARG A 46 0.32 19.27 -4.02
C ARG A 46 0.67 19.50 -5.49
N TYR A 47 1.87 19.09 -5.91
CA TYR A 47 2.36 19.24 -7.29
C TYR A 47 3.09 17.97 -7.71
N GLY A 48 2.41 17.12 -8.47
CA GLY A 48 2.94 15.82 -8.86
C GLY A 48 2.96 14.80 -7.71
N GLY A 49 3.40 13.60 -8.06
CA GLY A 49 3.29 12.43 -7.22
C GLY A 49 4.41 12.24 -6.22
N PRO A 50 4.17 12.36 -4.89
CA PRO A 50 5.22 12.13 -3.91
C PRO A 50 5.61 10.64 -3.87
N ASP A 51 6.91 10.41 -3.66
CA ASP A 51 7.40 9.11 -3.24
C ASP A 51 7.11 8.91 -1.76
N VAL A 52 6.33 7.87 -1.47
CA VAL A 52 6.00 7.42 -0.12
C VAL A 52 6.92 6.25 0.21
N LEU A 53 7.90 6.51 1.07
CA LEU A 53 8.79 5.48 1.60
C LEU A 53 8.03 4.63 2.62
N LEU A 54 7.99 3.33 2.38
CA LEU A 54 7.39 2.33 3.24
C LEU A 54 8.48 1.71 4.11
N ASN A 55 8.28 1.70 5.43
CA ASN A 55 9.21 1.09 6.37
C ASN A 55 8.45 0.32 7.44
N GLY A 56 8.61 -1.00 7.45
CA GLY A 56 8.02 -1.90 8.44
C GLY A 56 8.79 -1.99 9.75
N ASN A 57 9.87 -1.21 9.94
CA ASN A 57 10.71 -1.21 11.15
C ASN A 57 11.22 -2.62 11.52
N GLY A 58 11.75 -3.34 10.52
CA GLY A 58 12.21 -4.72 10.68
C GLY A 58 11.12 -5.78 10.57
N LYS A 59 9.83 -5.40 10.53
CA LYS A 59 8.72 -6.31 10.23
C LYS A 59 8.46 -6.39 8.73
N HIS A 60 8.07 -7.58 8.26
CA HIS A 60 7.74 -7.79 6.86
C HIS A 60 6.41 -7.10 6.52
N LEU A 61 6.44 -6.24 5.51
CA LEU A 61 5.25 -5.62 4.92
C LEU A 61 4.43 -6.71 4.22
N GLY A 62 3.31 -7.08 4.85
CA GLY A 62 2.28 -7.91 4.26
C GLY A 62 1.37 -7.09 3.36
N CYS A 63 0.07 -7.33 3.44
CA CYS A 63 -0.88 -6.68 2.55
C CYS A 63 -0.98 -5.18 2.85
N GLY A 64 -1.03 -4.38 1.80
CA GLY A 64 -1.19 -2.94 1.88
C GLY A 64 -2.60 -2.52 1.47
N GLU A 65 -3.15 -1.56 2.18
CA GLU A 65 -4.36 -0.83 1.83
C GLU A 65 -4.02 0.62 1.59
N ILE A 66 -4.42 1.11 0.44
CA ILE A 66 -4.10 2.47 0.02
C ILE A 66 -5.39 3.17 -0.35
N THR A 67 -5.70 4.25 0.34
CA THR A 67 -6.87 5.08 0.07
C THR A 67 -6.41 6.42 -0.48
N LEU A 68 -6.98 6.80 -1.62
CA LEU A 68 -6.84 8.12 -2.23
C LEU A 68 -8.18 8.83 -2.18
N VAL A 69 -8.21 10.07 -1.72
CA VAL A 69 -9.40 10.92 -1.63
C VAL A 69 -9.14 12.24 -2.37
N GLY A 70 -10.07 12.65 -3.22
CA GLY A 70 -9.94 13.83 -4.08
C GLY A 70 -9.32 13.53 -5.45
N GLY A 71 -8.98 14.60 -6.17
CA GLY A 71 -8.53 14.56 -7.58
C GLY A 71 -9.65 14.33 -8.59
N ASP A 72 -9.26 14.06 -9.85
CA ASP A 72 -10.16 13.81 -10.99
C ASP A 72 -10.62 12.33 -11.12
N GLY A 73 -10.21 11.51 -10.15
CA GLY A 73 -10.47 10.07 -10.13
C GLY A 73 -9.65 9.28 -11.16
N ARG A 74 -8.68 9.87 -11.86
CA ARG A 74 -7.71 9.14 -12.70
C ARG A 74 -6.43 8.81 -11.94
N ASN A 75 -6.44 9.02 -10.63
CA ASN A 75 -5.28 8.80 -9.78
C ASN A 75 -4.84 7.33 -9.83
N THR A 76 -3.55 7.09 -10.06
CA THR A 76 -2.95 5.74 -10.04
C THR A 76 -1.86 5.66 -9.00
N ILE A 77 -1.45 4.44 -8.66
CA ILE A 77 -0.37 4.20 -7.71
C ILE A 77 0.55 3.15 -8.31
N ILE A 78 1.84 3.43 -8.25
CA ILE A 78 2.89 2.49 -8.63
C ILE A 78 3.73 2.23 -7.39
N CYS A 79 3.88 0.97 -7.01
CA CYS A 79 4.70 0.58 -5.88
C CYS A 79 5.80 -0.36 -6.32
N ALA A 80 7.04 -0.05 -5.94
CA ALA A 80 8.23 -0.74 -6.39
C ALA A 80 9.33 -0.71 -5.32
N ASN A 81 10.52 -1.23 -5.68
CA ASN A 81 11.71 -1.22 -4.83
C ASN A 81 11.53 -1.90 -3.47
N PHE A 82 10.68 -2.94 -3.40
CA PHE A 82 10.56 -3.74 -2.18
C PHE A 82 11.87 -4.51 -1.95
N ARG A 83 12.47 -4.32 -0.77
CA ARG A 83 13.83 -4.79 -0.45
C ARG A 83 13.91 -5.31 0.98
N LYS A 84 15.09 -5.84 1.36
CA LYS A 84 15.39 -6.38 2.70
C LYS A 84 14.29 -7.32 3.18
N ASN A 85 14.00 -8.35 2.40
CA ASN A 85 12.91 -9.30 2.65
C ASN A 85 11.55 -8.61 2.89
N TRP A 86 11.22 -7.61 2.08
CA TRP A 86 9.92 -6.91 2.13
C TRP A 86 9.68 -6.10 3.39
N THR A 87 10.73 -5.71 4.10
CA THR A 87 10.60 -4.79 5.26
C THR A 87 10.56 -3.33 4.82
N GLU A 88 11.00 -3.02 3.61
CA GLU A 88 11.01 -1.67 3.04
C GLU A 88 10.50 -1.69 1.60
N GLY A 89 9.91 -0.59 1.15
CA GLY A 89 9.43 -0.39 -0.22
C GLY A 89 9.15 1.08 -0.52
N MET A 90 8.67 1.36 -1.73
CA MET A 90 8.31 2.72 -2.12
C MET A 90 7.06 2.71 -2.99
N CYS A 91 6.18 3.68 -2.77
CA CYS A 91 5.01 3.90 -3.60
C CYS A 91 4.96 5.34 -4.11
N ARG A 92 4.70 5.52 -5.39
CA ARG A 92 4.44 6.83 -6.01
C ARG A 92 2.97 6.94 -6.34
N ILE A 93 2.36 8.04 -5.91
CA ILE A 93 0.97 8.37 -6.26
C ILE A 93 0.99 9.23 -7.51
N HIS A 94 0.32 8.86 -8.57
CA HIS A 94 0.13 9.73 -9.73
C HIS A 94 -1.23 10.41 -9.59
N GLY A 95 -1.23 11.62 -9.06
CA GLY A 95 -2.44 12.43 -8.83
C GLY A 95 -2.07 13.82 -8.32
N VAL A 96 -2.96 14.78 -8.51
CA VAL A 96 -2.81 16.17 -8.05
C VAL A 96 -3.96 16.49 -7.11
N ALA A 97 -3.66 17.21 -6.01
CA ALA A 97 -4.64 17.55 -4.97
C ALA A 97 -5.38 16.31 -4.39
N VAL A 98 -4.63 15.24 -4.12
CA VAL A 98 -5.13 13.98 -3.57
C VAL A 98 -4.61 13.78 -2.16
N ALA A 99 -5.52 13.60 -1.20
CA ALA A 99 -5.17 13.10 0.12
C ALA A 99 -4.99 11.58 0.06
N TYR A 100 -3.97 11.06 0.73
CA TYR A 100 -3.66 9.63 0.70
C TYR A 100 -3.46 9.05 2.10
N THR A 101 -3.77 7.77 2.23
CA THR A 101 -3.47 6.94 3.40
C THR A 101 -2.93 5.60 2.94
N PHE A 102 -1.70 5.26 3.32
CA PHE A 102 -1.13 3.93 3.19
C PHE A 102 -1.21 3.24 4.55
N SER A 103 -1.79 2.04 4.59
CA SER A 103 -1.79 1.16 5.76
C SER A 103 -1.23 -0.19 5.36
N PHE A 104 -0.22 -0.69 6.07
CA PHE A 104 0.31 -2.02 5.85
C PHE A 104 0.17 -2.87 7.11
N TYR A 105 -0.10 -4.14 6.88
CA TYR A 105 -0.28 -5.14 7.92
C TYR A 105 0.88 -6.12 7.91
N GLU A 106 1.18 -6.71 9.06
CA GLU A 106 2.26 -7.69 9.19
C GLU A 106 2.03 -8.94 8.32
N ASN A 107 3.08 -9.48 7.69
CA ASN A 107 2.98 -10.75 6.97
C ASN A 107 2.97 -11.96 7.92
N MET A 108 1.87 -12.73 7.92
CA MET A 108 1.70 -13.88 8.82
C MET A 108 2.45 -15.16 8.42
N TYR A 109 2.83 -15.29 7.14
CA TYR A 109 3.39 -16.53 6.60
C TYR A 109 4.91 -16.56 6.63
N VAL A 110 5.54 -15.39 6.79
CA VAL A 110 7.01 -15.30 6.93
C VAL A 110 7.45 -15.92 8.26
N TYR A 111 6.75 -15.59 9.35
CA TYR A 111 7.10 -16.06 10.70
C TYR A 111 6.61 -17.48 11.02
N LYS A 112 5.91 -18.13 10.08
CA LYS A 112 5.37 -19.49 10.23
C LYS A 112 6.07 -20.55 9.37
N ARG A 113 7.19 -20.21 8.72
CA ARG A 113 8.10 -21.22 8.16
C ARG A 113 8.92 -21.83 9.29
N ASN A 114 8.31 -22.75 10.04
CA ASN A 114 9.04 -23.74 10.83
C ASN A 114 9.30 -24.96 9.92
#